data_AF-A0A6A3FE40-F1
#
_entry.id   AF-A0A6A3FE40-F1
#
_cell.length_a   1.000
_cell.length_b   1.000
_cell.length_c   1.000
_cell.angle_alpha   90.00
_cell.angle_beta   90.00
_cell.angle_gamma   90.00
#
_symmetry.space_group_name_H-M   'P 1'
#
loop_
_entity.id
_entity.type
_entity.pdbx_description
1 polymer ?
#
loop_
_entity_poly.entity_id
_entity_poly.type
_entity_poly.pdbx_seq_one_letter_code
_entity_poly.pdbx_strand_id
1 'polypeptide(L)'
;MPWIAFRYARRDLKLDLCEKFDVKTVPTLIFFNEKGEVVKREGRHFVTDHSQDIDAILANLRQEKKETSPISTRFFFDSRVTAASLFMLITRG
;
A
#
# COMPACT_ATOMS: atom_id res chain seq x y z
N MET A 1 -16.04 -23.46 10.03
CA MET A 1 -15.28 -22.43 9.28
C MET A 1 -14.09 -22.03 10.13
N PRO A 2 -12.84 -22.16 9.64
CA PRO A 2 -11.62 -22.06 10.46
C PRO A 2 -11.12 -20.61 10.64
N TRP A 3 -12.01 -19.62 10.67
CA TRP A 3 -11.64 -18.22 10.86
C TRP A 3 -12.26 -17.61 12.10
N ILE A 4 -11.59 -16.59 12.63
CA ILE A 4 -12.03 -15.86 13.82
C ILE A 4 -13.20 -14.96 13.44
N ALA A 5 -14.23 -14.95 14.26
CA ALA A 5 -15.39 -14.07 14.11
C ALA A 5 -15.53 -13.16 15.34
N PHE A 6 -16.17 -12.01 15.15
CA PHE A 6 -16.59 -11.17 16.27
C PHE A 6 -17.59 -11.92 17.17
N ARG A 7 -17.44 -11.75 18.48
CA ARG A 7 -18.45 -12.22 19.44
C ARG A 7 -19.76 -11.51 19.15
N TYR A 8 -20.88 -12.24 19.17
CA TYR A 8 -22.21 -11.68 18.89
C TYR A 8 -22.58 -10.49 19.78
N ALA A 9 -22.12 -10.47 21.03
CA ALA A 9 -22.36 -9.37 21.97
C ALA A 9 -21.70 -8.04 21.53
N ARG A 10 -20.65 -8.08 20.69
CA ARG A 10 -19.90 -6.90 20.24
C ARG A 10 -20.25 -6.51 18.81
N ARG A 11 -21.52 -6.18 18.59
CA ARG A 11 -22.05 -5.72 17.28
C ARG A 11 -21.73 -4.26 16.99
N ASP A 12 -21.56 -3.47 18.04
CA ASP A 12 -21.01 -2.11 18.01
C ASP A 12 -19.71 -2.07 17.21
N LEU A 13 -18.72 -2.90 17.56
CA LEU A 13 -17.43 -2.94 16.87
C LEU A 13 -17.56 -3.33 15.39
N LYS A 14 -18.53 -4.16 15.05
CA LYS A 14 -18.83 -4.50 13.65
C LYS A 14 -19.37 -3.27 12.90
N LEU A 15 -20.26 -2.48 13.51
CA LEU A 15 -20.80 -1.26 12.89
C LEU A 15 -19.70 -0.21 12.70
N ASP A 16 -18.85 0.00 13.71
CA ASP A 16 -17.72 0.93 13.64
C ASP A 16 -16.75 0.55 12.50
N LEU A 17 -16.50 -0.75 12.32
CA LEU A 17 -15.68 -1.27 11.22
C LEU A 17 -16.36 -1.06 9.85
N CYS A 18 -17.67 -1.30 9.76
CA CYS A 18 -18.41 -1.05 8.53
C CYS A 18 -18.36 0.43 8.14
N GLU A 19 -18.50 1.35 9.08
CA GLU A 19 -18.40 2.78 8.84
C GLU A 19 -16.97 3.20 8.47
N LYS A 20 -15.96 2.75 9.24
CA LYS A 20 -14.55 3.06 9.01
C LYS A 20 -14.06 2.63 7.62
N PHE A 21 -14.58 1.53 7.11
CA PHE A 21 -14.19 0.99 5.81
C PHE A 21 -15.22 1.22 4.69
N ASP A 22 -16.26 2.02 4.95
CA ASP A 22 -17.35 2.35 4.03
C ASP A 22 -18.03 1.10 3.41
N VAL A 23 -18.26 0.06 4.21
CA VAL A 23 -18.87 -1.19 3.78
C VAL A 23 -20.40 -1.05 3.77
N LYS A 24 -20.97 -0.82 2.58
CA LYS A 24 -22.43 -0.63 2.38
C LYS A 24 -23.19 -1.90 2.04
N THR A 25 -22.53 -2.87 1.41
CA THR A 25 -23.18 -4.09 0.90
C THR A 25 -22.41 -5.34 1.33
N VAL A 26 -23.15 -6.44 1.48
CA VAL A 26 -22.59 -7.76 1.74
C VAL A 26 -22.84 -8.67 0.53
N PRO A 27 -21.94 -9.61 0.22
CA PRO A 27 -20.64 -9.86 0.87
C PRO A 27 -19.52 -8.93 0.36
N THR A 28 -18.71 -8.42 1.31
CA THR A 28 -17.49 -7.61 1.08
C THR A 28 -16.30 -8.25 1.80
N LEU A 29 -15.13 -8.28 1.15
CA LEU A 29 -13.90 -8.86 1.69
C LEU A 29 -12.75 -7.86 1.50
N ILE A 30 -12.10 -7.47 2.60
CA ILE A 30 -10.98 -6.52 2.62
C ILE A 30 -9.76 -7.25 3.19
N PHE A 31 -8.63 -7.11 2.53
CA PHE A 31 -7.35 -7.66 2.96
C PHE A 31 -6.55 -6.62 3.73
N PHE A 32 -6.00 -7.04 4.87
CA PHE A 32 -5.15 -6.25 5.74
C PHE A 32 -3.74 -6.84 5.80
N ASN A 33 -2.73 -6.00 6.01
CA ASN A 33 -1.38 -6.46 6.34
C ASN A 33 -1.22 -6.67 7.86
N GLU A 34 -0.06 -7.17 8.28
CA GLU A 34 0.28 -7.37 9.70
C GLU A 34 0.25 -6.07 10.51
N LYS A 35 0.42 -4.92 9.86
CA LYS A 35 0.37 -3.58 10.48
C LYS A 35 -1.06 -3.02 10.57
N GLY A 36 -2.06 -3.72 10.05
CA GLY A 36 -3.47 -3.28 10.03
C GLY A 36 -3.81 -2.27 8.92
N GLU A 37 -2.92 -2.09 7.94
CA GLU A 37 -3.18 -1.27 6.75
C GLU A 37 -3.92 -2.07 5.68
N VAL A 38 -4.73 -1.38 4.88
CA VAL A 38 -5.52 -1.99 3.81
C VAL A 38 -4.62 -2.31 2.61
N VAL A 39 -4.48 -3.59 2.29
CA VAL A 39 -3.75 -4.07 1.09
C VAL A 39 -4.66 -4.04 -0.13
N LYS A 40 -5.91 -4.52 0.02
CA LYS A 40 -6.88 -4.57 -1.08
C LYS A 40 -8.32 -4.51 -0.55
N ARG A 41 -9.13 -3.59 -1.09
CA ARG A 41 -10.55 -3.40 -0.69
C ARG A 41 -11.52 -4.33 -1.40
N GLU A 42 -11.29 -4.61 -2.68
CA GLU A 42 -12.19 -5.43 -3.51
C GLU A 42 -11.76 -6.91 -3.50
N GLY A 43 -11.52 -7.45 -2.32
CA GLY A 43 -11.00 -8.80 -2.15
C GLY A 43 -11.92 -9.88 -2.72
N ARG A 44 -13.25 -9.64 -2.73
CA ARG A 44 -14.21 -10.58 -3.29
C ARG A 44 -13.97 -10.81 -4.78
N HIS A 45 -13.95 -9.75 -5.59
CA HIS A 45 -13.73 -9.88 -7.04
C HIS A 45 -12.34 -10.46 -7.31
N PHE A 46 -11.34 -9.96 -6.60
CA PHE A 46 -9.97 -10.45 -6.72
C PHE A 46 -9.83 -11.96 -6.54
N VAL A 47 -10.45 -12.53 -5.50
CA VAL A 47 -10.45 -13.97 -5.23
C VAL A 47 -11.26 -14.74 -6.28
N THR A 48 -12.39 -14.21 -6.74
CA THR A 48 -13.19 -14.84 -7.80
C THR A 48 -12.40 -14.92 -9.11
N ASP A 49 -11.75 -13.83 -9.50
CA ASP A 49 -11.01 -13.72 -10.77
C ASP A 49 -9.78 -14.62 -10.79
N HIS A 50 -9.13 -14.82 -9.64
CA HIS A 50 -7.94 -15.66 -9.49
C HIS A 50 -8.24 -17.00 -8.81
N SER A 51 -9.50 -17.45 -8.84
CA SER A 51 -9.95 -18.64 -8.12
C SER A 51 -9.22 -19.94 -8.50
N GLN A 52 -8.63 -19.99 -9.70
CA GLN A 52 -7.87 -21.12 -10.22
C GLN A 52 -6.38 -21.06 -9.87
N ASP A 53 -5.87 -19.92 -9.42
CA ASP A 53 -4.44 -19.68 -9.17
C ASP A 53 -4.22 -19.02 -7.80
N ILE A 54 -3.99 -19.86 -6.80
CA ILE A 54 -3.78 -19.45 -5.41
C ILE A 54 -2.42 -18.74 -5.25
N ASP A 55 -1.40 -19.17 -6.00
CA ASP A 55 -0.07 -18.61 -5.89
C ASP A 55 -0.04 -17.17 -6.41
N ALA A 56 -0.78 -16.87 -7.48
CA ALA A 56 -0.99 -15.51 -7.96
C ALA A 56 -1.69 -14.62 -6.90
N ILE A 57 -2.69 -15.15 -6.18
CA ILE A 57 -3.36 -14.44 -5.08
C ILE A 57 -2.34 -14.07 -3.99
N LEU A 58 -1.57 -15.05 -3.54
CA LEU A 58 -0.59 -14.85 -2.46
C LEU A 58 0.52 -13.88 -2.86
N ALA A 59 1.02 -13.97 -4.10
CA ALA A 59 2.04 -13.08 -4.63
C ALA A 59 1.56 -11.62 -4.69
N ASN A 60 0.30 -11.38 -5.03
CA ASN A 60 -0.30 -10.04 -5.06
C ASN A 60 -0.60 -9.48 -3.66
N LEU A 61 -0.95 -10.33 -2.69
CA LEU A 61 -1.27 -9.87 -1.33
C LEU A 61 -0.04 -9.62 -0.46
N ARG A 62 1.07 -10.32 -0.73
CA ARG A 62 2.35 -10.14 -0.02
C ARG A 62 3.18 -8.96 -0.54
N GLN A 63 2.65 -8.14 -1.44
CA GLN A 63 3.37 -6.98 -1.95
C GLN A 63 3.73 -6.07 -0.78
N GLU A 64 4.97 -6.18 -0.31
CA GLU A 64 5.58 -5.11 0.45
C GLU A 64 5.48 -3.88 -0.41
N LYS A 65 4.88 -2.83 0.16
CA LYS A 65 4.79 -1.52 -0.44
C LYS A 65 6.21 -1.09 -0.80
N LYS A 66 6.66 -1.38 -2.03
CA LYS A 66 7.75 -0.65 -2.64
C LYS A 66 7.21 0.77 -2.66
N GLU A 67 7.70 1.60 -1.76
CA GLU A 67 7.56 3.03 -1.88
C GLU A 67 8.14 3.39 -3.24
N THR A 68 7.26 3.46 -4.23
CA THR A 68 7.49 4.25 -5.42
C THR A 68 7.48 5.70 -4.94
N SER A 69 8.60 6.10 -4.33
CA SER A 69 8.98 7.50 -4.26
C SER A 69 8.99 7.99 -5.71
N PRO A 70 8.29 9.08 -6.06
CA PRO A 70 8.49 9.70 -7.36
C PRO A 70 9.97 10.10 -7.42
N ILE A 71 10.71 9.48 -8.34
CA ILE A 71 12.04 9.92 -8.69
C ILE A 71 11.91 11.36 -9.23
N SER A 72 12.85 12.20 -8.78
CA SER A 72 13.04 13.63 -9.09
C SER A 72 12.18 14.56 -8.23
N THR A 73 12.66 15.14 -7.13
CA THR A 73 13.86 15.98 -7.08
C THR A 73 14.33 16.06 -5.63
N ARG A 74 15.37 15.29 -5.26
CA ARG A 74 16.21 15.65 -4.10
C ARG A 74 17.41 16.40 -4.64
N PHE A 75 17.32 17.73 -4.68
CA PHE A 75 18.50 18.56 -4.55
C PHE A 75 19.09 18.26 -3.17
N PHE A 76 20.03 17.32 -3.13
CA PHE A 76 20.88 17.11 -1.98
C PHE A 76 21.96 18.20 -2.04
N PHE A 77 21.65 19.37 -1.49
CA PHE A 77 22.64 20.42 -1.26
C PHE A 77 23.43 20.02 -0.02
N ASP A 78 24.45 19.18 -0.23
CA ASP A 78 25.46 18.89 0.78
C ASP A 78 26.23 20.19 1.07
N SER A 79 25.89 20.84 2.18
CA SER A 79 26.69 21.93 2.75
C SER A 79 27.95 21.34 3.38
N ARG A 80 28.91 20.92 2.54
CA ARG A 80 30.31 20.70 2.93
C ARG A 80 31.25 20.35 1.76
N VAL A 81 31.22 21.07 0.64
CA VAL A 81 32.38 21.09 -0.28
C VAL A 81 32.63 22.50 -0.84
N THR A 82 33.54 23.18 -0.16
CA THR A 82 34.65 24.00 -0.67
C THR A 82 34.53 24.66 -2.06
N ALA A 83 34.64 25.99 -2.02
CA ALA A 83 35.07 26.90 -3.06
C ALA A 83 35.95 26.30 -4.18
N ALA A 84 35.40 26.22 -5.38
CA ALA A 84 36.09 26.28 -6.67
C ALA A 84 34.98 26.51 -7.72
N SER A 85 34.50 27.73 -7.92
CA SER A 85 35.15 28.70 -8.82
C SER A 85 35.82 28.02 -10.02
N LEU A 86 35.02 27.30 -10.81
CA LEU A 86 35.33 26.98 -12.19
C LEU A 86 34.47 27.91 -13.09
N PHE A 87 34.64 29.22 -12.97
CA PHE A 87 35.39 30.02 -13.94
C PHE A 87 36.19 29.18 -14.94
N MET A 88 36.04 29.53 -16.22
CA MET A 88 36.80 29.00 -17.37
C MET A 88 36.12 27.87 -18.16
N LEU A 89 35.10 28.23 -18.96
CA LEU A 89 34.98 27.77 -20.34
C LEU A 89 34.06 28.71 -21.15
N ILE A 90 34.50 29.98 -21.26
CA ILE A 90 34.38 30.72 -22.51
C ILE A 90 35.69 30.46 -23.26
N THR A 91 35.59 30.18 -24.57
CA THR A 91 36.64 29.92 -25.58
C THR A 91 36.90 28.45 -25.96
N ARG A 92 36.04 27.89 -26.81
CA ARG A 92 36.37 27.34 -28.16
C ARG A 92 35.21 26.48 -28.68
N GLY A 93 34.63 26.90 -29.81
CA GLY A 93 33.60 26.20 -30.57
C GLY A 93 32.52 27.15 -31.04
#